data_AF-A0A5D0U5R9-F1
#
_entry.id   AF-A0A5D0U5R9-F1
#
_cell.length_a   1.000
_cell.length_b   1.000
_cell.length_c   1.000
_cell.angle_alpha   90.00
_cell.angle_beta   90.00
_cell.angle_gamma   90.00
#
_symmetry.space_group_name_H-M   'P 1'
#
loop_
_entity.id
_entity.type
_entity.pdbx_description
1 polymer ?
#
loop_
_entity_poly.entity_id
_entity_poly.type
_entity_poly.pdbx_seq_one_letter_code
_entity_poly.pdbx_strand_id
1 'polypeptide(L)'
;MTSPYFEELAQRLYARGLPADQVALTVDDLAAYVTESGTDPVQEFGTPEEFASQVAPSREHDDIIPPSAAETWTWRADAFHERDVLNRYGDEGWEVEQVDGAGRFVSHRDLENPQRWEYHRETVLPGRGQAVIDRLAPDGWEPCGTWVCFEYFKRPKAATIGPEAALRSVPRTPAVSAFWSGHFRDLIAAMTIVTVVLCIAGVTLVSNLAYSDFGGSLTGMVVGALSALAISVVVRTWLARRRKSS
;
A
#
# COMPACT_ATOMS: atom_id res chain seq x y z
N MET A 1 31.13 -12.53 14.94
CA MET A 1 30.76 -11.96 16.25
C MET A 1 29.67 -10.95 15.97
N THR A 2 28.45 -11.20 16.43
CA THR A 2 27.30 -10.34 16.15
C THR A 2 27.54 -8.98 16.84
N SER A 3 27.45 -7.88 16.07
CA SER A 3 27.67 -6.52 16.59
C SER A 3 26.60 -6.19 17.66
N PRO A 4 26.93 -5.47 18.74
CA PRO A 4 25.96 -5.07 19.77
C PRO A 4 24.76 -4.31 19.19
N TYR A 5 24.94 -3.60 18.07
CA TYR A 5 23.88 -2.94 17.32
C TYR A 5 22.77 -3.93 16.88
N PHE A 6 23.18 -5.07 16.32
CA PHE A 6 22.25 -6.05 15.76
C PHE A 6 21.54 -6.88 16.83
N GLU A 7 22.18 -7.07 17.99
CA GLU A 7 21.56 -7.70 19.16
C GLU A 7 20.45 -6.81 19.75
N GLU A 8 20.71 -5.52 19.89
CA GLU A 8 19.69 -4.55 20.32
C GLU A 8 18.56 -4.45 19.29
N LEU A 9 18.87 -4.38 17.99
CA LEU A 9 17.87 -4.34 16.93
C LEU A 9 16.96 -5.57 16.96
N ALA A 10 17.53 -6.77 17.12
CA ALA A 10 16.75 -8.00 17.25
C ALA A 10 15.77 -7.92 18.43
N GLN A 11 16.26 -7.52 19.61
CA GLN A 11 15.43 -7.39 20.81
C GLN A 11 14.28 -6.39 20.62
N ARG A 12 14.53 -5.26 19.94
CA ARG A 12 13.54 -4.24 19.66
C ARG A 12 12.48 -4.71 18.65
N LEU A 13 12.86 -5.51 17.66
CA LEU A 13 11.92 -6.12 16.70
C LEU A 13 11.07 -7.23 17.34
N TYR A 14 11.66 -8.03 18.24
CA TYR A 14 10.93 -9.00 19.05
C TYR A 14 9.89 -8.35 19.95
N ALA A 15 10.26 -7.26 20.64
CA ALA A 15 9.35 -6.50 21.50
C ALA A 15 8.15 -5.92 20.71
N ARG A 16 8.34 -5.67 19.41
CA ARG A 16 7.30 -5.19 18.49
C ARG A 16 6.47 -6.32 17.85
N GLY A 17 6.75 -7.58 18.20
CA GLY A 17 5.95 -8.74 17.82
C GLY A 17 6.30 -9.36 16.46
N LEU A 18 7.51 -9.11 15.94
CA LEU A 18 7.95 -9.78 14.71
C LEU A 18 8.25 -11.27 14.98
N PRO A 19 7.91 -12.17 14.03
CA PRO A 19 8.30 -13.57 14.08
C PRO A 19 9.83 -13.76 14.12
N ALA A 20 10.31 -14.75 14.89
CA ALA A 20 11.73 -14.95 15.14
C ALA A 20 12.56 -15.29 13.90
N ASP A 21 11.97 -16.04 12.97
CA ASP A 21 12.54 -16.32 11.67
C ASP A 21 12.73 -15.05 10.84
N GLN A 22 11.75 -14.13 10.86
CA GLN A 22 11.84 -12.87 10.16
C GLN A 22 12.87 -11.92 10.79
N VAL A 23 12.96 -11.88 12.12
CA VAL A 23 13.98 -11.09 12.84
C VAL A 23 15.39 -11.61 12.52
N ALA A 24 15.59 -12.94 12.57
CA ALA A 24 16.88 -13.56 12.26
C ALA A 24 17.33 -13.26 10.83
N LEU A 25 16.46 -13.45 9.84
CA LEU A 25 16.76 -13.14 8.44
C LEU A 25 17.13 -11.67 8.23
N THR A 26 16.33 -10.75 8.81
CA THR A 26 16.57 -9.31 8.67
C THR A 26 17.91 -8.90 9.26
N VAL A 27 18.24 -9.43 10.44
CA VAL A 27 19.51 -9.13 11.12
C VAL A 27 20.70 -9.70 10.36
N ASP A 28 20.59 -10.93 9.85
CA ASP A 28 21.65 -11.57 9.08
C ASP A 28 21.93 -10.82 7.77
N ASP A 29 20.89 -10.39 7.04
CA ASP A 29 21.03 -9.62 5.80
C ASP A 29 21.71 -8.26 6.05
N LEU A 30 21.34 -7.55 7.12
CA LEU A 30 21.95 -6.26 7.46
C LEU A 30 23.40 -6.42 7.96
N ALA A 31 23.69 -7.48 8.72
CA ALA A 31 25.04 -7.79 9.15
C ALA A 31 25.96 -8.17 7.97
N ALA A 32 25.43 -8.89 6.98
CA ALA A 32 26.12 -9.18 5.73
C ALA A 32 26.42 -7.89 4.96
N TYR A 33 25.42 -7.01 4.79
CA TYR A 33 25.60 -5.72 4.13
C TYR A 33 26.69 -4.86 4.77
N VAL A 34 26.69 -4.73 6.11
CA VAL A 34 27.71 -3.95 6.84
C VAL A 34 29.10 -4.56 6.69
N THR A 35 29.19 -5.89 6.67
CA THR A 35 30.46 -6.59 6.46
C THR A 35 30.99 -6.35 5.04
N GLU A 36 30.12 -6.33 4.03
CA GLU A 36 30.48 -6.10 2.63
C GLU A 36 30.82 -4.64 2.33
N SER A 37 30.06 -3.70 2.90
CA SER A 37 30.22 -2.26 2.69
C SER A 37 31.30 -1.63 3.57
N GLY A 38 31.61 -2.24 4.71
CA GLY A 38 32.56 -1.72 5.70
C GLY A 38 32.09 -0.44 6.40
N THR A 39 30.80 -0.12 6.33
CA THR A 39 30.21 1.09 6.93
C THR A 39 29.85 0.88 8.40
N ASP A 40 29.70 1.98 9.12
CA ASP A 40 29.21 1.96 10.51
C ASP A 40 27.67 1.83 10.50
N PRO A 41 27.08 0.78 11.10
CA PRO A 41 25.63 0.57 11.09
C PRO A 41 24.85 1.74 11.68
N VAL A 42 25.40 2.46 12.67
CA VAL A 42 24.71 3.61 13.27
C VAL A 42 24.65 4.79 12.31
N GLN A 43 25.67 4.97 11.47
CA GLN A 43 25.69 6.04 10.46
C GLN A 43 24.81 5.71 9.25
N GLU A 44 24.75 4.43 8.86
CA GLU A 44 23.99 3.99 7.69
C GLU A 44 22.49 3.87 8.00
N PHE A 45 22.14 3.32 9.17
CA PHE A 45 20.76 2.93 9.49
C PHE A 45 20.14 3.77 10.61
N GLY A 46 20.90 4.65 11.26
CA GLY A 46 20.49 5.33 12.48
C GLY A 46 20.59 4.43 13.70
N THR A 47 19.94 4.81 14.81
CA THR A 47 19.93 3.97 16.02
C THR A 47 19.07 2.72 15.86
N PRO A 48 19.32 1.63 16.62
CA PRO A 48 18.48 0.43 16.59
C PRO A 48 16.99 0.72 16.84
N GLU A 49 16.68 1.72 17.65
CA GLU A 49 15.31 2.13 17.98
C GLU A 49 14.60 2.87 16.84
N GLU A 50 15.30 3.79 16.17
CA GLU A 50 14.79 4.49 14.99
C GLU A 50 14.53 3.49 13.86
N PHE A 51 15.50 2.61 13.59
CA PHE A 51 15.37 1.59 12.56
C PHE A 51 14.26 0.60 12.87
N ALA A 52 14.17 0.11 14.11
CA ALA A 52 13.08 -0.78 14.53
C ALA A 52 11.70 -0.12 14.39
N SER A 53 11.59 1.20 14.63
CA SER A 53 10.33 1.94 14.48
C SER A 53 9.93 2.14 13.02
N GLN A 54 10.90 2.24 12.10
CA GLN A 54 10.63 2.29 10.65
C GLN A 54 10.21 0.92 10.10
N VAL A 55 10.88 -0.16 10.53
CA VAL A 55 10.60 -1.53 10.07
C VAL A 55 9.32 -2.07 10.68
N ALA A 56 9.05 -1.73 11.94
CA ALA A 56 7.92 -2.22 12.71
C ALA A 56 7.37 -1.09 13.60
N PRO A 57 6.42 -0.28 13.07
CA PRO A 57 5.77 0.75 13.88
C PRO A 57 5.13 0.11 15.12
N SER A 58 5.39 0.68 16.30
CA SER A 58 4.80 0.18 17.55
C SER A 58 3.27 0.29 17.47
N ARG A 59 2.57 -0.83 17.68
CA ARG A 59 1.10 -0.86 17.83
C ARG A 59 0.59 -0.03 19.01
N GLU A 60 1.46 0.39 19.93
CA GLU A 60 1.08 1.17 21.12
C GLU A 60 0.58 2.59 20.81
N HIS A 61 0.76 3.10 19.58
CA HIS A 61 0.15 4.38 19.19
C HIS A 61 -1.32 4.27 18.75
N ASP A 62 -1.88 3.05 18.66
CA ASP A 62 -3.29 2.80 18.29
C ASP A 62 -4.23 2.63 19.51
N ASP A 63 -3.71 2.70 20.75
CA ASP A 63 -4.51 2.52 21.98
C ASP A 63 -5.06 3.84 22.55
N ILE A 64 -5.38 4.82 21.70
CA ILE A 64 -6.45 5.76 22.02
C ILE A 64 -7.74 4.97 21.81
N ILE A 65 -8.20 4.25 22.83
CA ILE A 65 -9.51 3.58 22.81
C ILE A 65 -10.54 4.64 22.41
N PRO A 66 -11.10 4.60 21.18
CA PRO A 66 -12.16 5.52 20.83
C PRO A 66 -13.38 5.14 21.70
N PRO A 67 -14.24 6.11 22.07
CA PRO A 67 -15.40 5.84 22.92
C PRO A 67 -16.20 4.66 22.37
N SER A 68 -16.68 3.80 23.27
CA SER A 68 -17.10 2.40 23.05
C SER A 68 -18.30 2.16 22.11
N ALA A 69 -18.63 3.09 21.24
CA ALA A 69 -19.56 2.95 20.13
C ALA A 69 -18.86 3.06 18.76
N ALA A 70 -17.55 3.27 18.74
CA ALA A 70 -16.75 3.45 17.55
C ALA A 70 -16.66 2.19 16.66
N GLU A 71 -17.08 2.30 15.39
CA GLU A 71 -16.81 1.25 14.41
C GLU A 71 -15.48 1.54 13.70
N THR A 72 -14.60 0.54 13.63
CA THR A 72 -13.34 0.59 12.87
C THR A 72 -13.42 -0.34 11.68
N TRP A 73 -13.01 0.14 10.51
CA TRP A 73 -13.04 -0.59 9.24
C TRP A 73 -11.79 -0.31 8.42
N THR A 74 -11.03 -1.37 8.14
CA THR A 74 -9.82 -1.31 7.30
C THR A 74 -10.11 -1.78 5.89
N TRP A 75 -9.73 -0.98 4.89
CA TRP A 75 -10.01 -1.27 3.49
C TRP A 75 -8.96 -0.72 2.53
N ARG A 76 -8.98 -1.15 1.28
CA ARG A 76 -8.09 -0.67 0.21
C ARG A 76 -8.85 -0.44 -1.07
N ALA A 77 -8.41 0.54 -1.84
CA ALA A 77 -8.79 0.73 -3.22
C ALA A 77 -7.55 0.88 -4.12
N ASP A 78 -7.71 0.69 -5.43
CA ASP A 78 -6.68 1.09 -6.38
C ASP A 78 -6.62 2.61 -6.58
N ALA A 79 -5.45 3.08 -7.01
CA ALA A 79 -5.16 4.49 -7.24
C ALA A 79 -6.10 5.21 -8.25
N PHE A 80 -6.87 4.47 -9.06
CA PHE A 80 -7.83 5.08 -9.99
C PHE A 80 -9.21 5.32 -9.35
N HIS A 81 -9.55 4.59 -8.29
CA HIS A 81 -10.89 4.63 -7.69
C HIS A 81 -10.89 5.05 -6.22
N GLU A 82 -9.74 5.08 -5.55
CA GLU A 82 -9.65 5.35 -4.12
C GLU A 82 -10.30 6.67 -3.72
N ARG A 83 -10.16 7.75 -4.52
CA ARG A 83 -10.78 9.05 -4.23
C ARG A 83 -12.31 9.01 -4.23
N ASP A 84 -12.90 8.24 -5.14
CA ASP A 84 -14.36 8.10 -5.23
C ASP A 84 -14.89 7.26 -4.07
N VAL A 85 -14.14 6.22 -3.69
CA VAL A 85 -14.48 5.35 -2.55
C VAL A 85 -14.34 6.12 -1.23
N LEU A 86 -13.26 6.90 -1.07
CA LEU A 86 -13.03 7.79 0.07
C LEU A 86 -14.18 8.78 0.23
N ASN A 87 -14.52 9.54 -0.81
CA ASN A 87 -15.58 10.54 -0.71
C ASN A 87 -16.97 9.91 -0.49
N ARG A 88 -17.25 8.76 -1.09
CA ARG A 88 -18.50 8.03 -0.84
C ARG A 88 -18.63 7.62 0.63
N TYR A 89 -17.61 6.98 1.20
CA TYR A 89 -17.67 6.54 2.59
C TYR A 89 -17.51 7.70 3.58
N GLY A 90 -16.81 8.78 3.19
CA GLY A 90 -16.84 10.05 3.90
C GLY A 90 -18.23 10.65 4.02
N ASP A 91 -19.04 10.56 2.97
CA ASP A 91 -20.46 10.95 2.99
C ASP A 91 -21.34 10.05 3.86
N GLU A 92 -20.91 8.81 4.11
CA GLU A 92 -21.55 7.86 5.03
C GLU A 92 -21.04 7.99 6.49
N GLY A 93 -20.11 8.92 6.72
CA GLY A 93 -19.58 9.28 8.02
C GLY A 93 -18.30 8.57 8.43
N TRP A 94 -17.65 7.86 7.50
CA TRP A 94 -16.35 7.24 7.75
C TRP A 94 -15.24 8.28 7.66
N GLU A 95 -14.57 8.48 8.78
CA GLU A 95 -13.33 9.22 8.90
C GLU A 95 -12.15 8.30 8.62
N VAL A 96 -11.16 8.72 7.83
CA VAL A 96 -9.87 8.03 7.72
C VAL A 96 -8.96 8.58 8.80
N GLU A 97 -8.52 7.71 9.69
CA GLU A 97 -7.57 8.06 10.74
C GLU A 97 -6.13 8.00 10.20
N GLN A 98 -5.80 6.90 9.52
CA GLN A 98 -4.46 6.66 8.99
C GLN A 98 -4.48 5.82 7.72
N VAL A 99 -3.36 5.87 6.99
CA VAL A 99 -3.04 4.97 5.89
C VAL A 99 -1.87 4.08 6.31
N ASP A 100 -2.09 2.77 6.35
CA ASP A 100 -1.05 1.81 6.74
C ASP A 100 0.09 1.75 5.70
N GLY A 101 1.26 1.23 6.09
CA GLY A 101 2.41 1.11 5.19
C GLY A 101 2.16 0.21 3.96
N ALA A 102 1.11 -0.62 3.99
CA ALA A 102 0.70 -1.41 2.84
C ALA A 102 -0.26 -0.65 1.91
N GLY A 103 -0.71 0.56 2.26
CA GLY A 103 -1.69 1.36 1.53
C GLY A 103 -3.13 0.95 1.80
N ARG A 104 -3.47 0.54 3.02
CA ARG A 104 -4.86 0.36 3.48
C ARG A 104 -5.28 1.58 4.28
N PHE A 105 -6.51 2.01 4.07
CA PHE A 105 -7.16 3.05 4.86
C PHE A 105 -7.74 2.42 6.11
N VAL A 106 -7.34 2.94 7.28
CA VAL A 106 -7.97 2.63 8.56
C VAL A 106 -9.00 3.70 8.81
N SER A 107 -10.27 3.32 8.69
CA SER A 107 -11.39 4.23 8.88
C SER A 107 -12.10 3.98 10.20
N HIS A 108 -12.58 5.05 10.81
CA HIS A 108 -13.36 5.07 12.02
C HIS A 108 -14.68 5.81 11.75
N ARG A 109 -15.74 5.43 12.46
CA ARG A 109 -17.00 6.16 12.45
C ARG A 109 -17.56 6.31 13.86
N ASP A 110 -17.79 7.55 14.26
CA ASP A 110 -18.51 7.89 15.47
C ASP A 110 -20.03 7.66 15.25
N LEU A 111 -20.62 6.81 16.10
CA LEU A 111 -22.06 6.53 16.08
C LEU A 111 -22.88 7.56 16.87
N GLU A 112 -22.25 8.28 17.81
CA GLU A 112 -22.93 9.29 18.64
C GLU A 112 -23.07 10.61 17.89
N ASN A 113 -22.01 11.05 17.19
CA ASN A 113 -22.01 12.28 16.39
C ASN A 113 -21.50 12.01 14.97
N PRO A 114 -22.29 11.33 14.11
CA PRO A 114 -21.83 10.99 12.77
C PRO A 114 -21.72 12.25 11.89
N GLN A 115 -20.48 12.59 11.51
CA GLN A 115 -20.16 13.72 10.64
C GLN A 115 -19.69 13.25 9.27
N ARG A 116 -20.01 14.03 8.23
CA ARG A 116 -19.49 13.76 6.88
C ARG A 116 -18.09 14.33 6.68
N TRP A 117 -17.32 13.62 5.87
CA TRP A 117 -15.93 13.93 5.55
C TRP A 117 -15.73 14.14 4.06
N GLU A 118 -14.83 15.06 3.71
CA GLU A 118 -14.35 15.28 2.36
C GLU A 118 -12.88 14.87 2.29
N TYR A 119 -12.49 14.25 1.18
CA TYR A 119 -11.12 13.76 0.98
C TYR A 119 -10.48 14.33 -0.27
N HIS A 120 -9.22 14.73 -0.11
CA HIS A 120 -8.36 15.19 -1.18
C HIS A 120 -7.09 14.35 -1.23
N ARG A 121 -6.54 14.18 -2.44
CA ARG A 121 -5.29 13.45 -2.66
C ARG A 121 -4.39 14.29 -3.54
N GLU A 122 -3.17 14.52 -3.08
CA GLU A 122 -2.11 15.13 -3.87
C GLU A 122 -0.97 14.16 -4.13
N THR A 123 -0.33 14.33 -5.29
CA THR A 123 0.92 13.63 -5.58
C THR A 123 2.08 14.52 -5.14
N VAL A 124 2.84 14.04 -4.17
CA VAL A 124 3.91 14.78 -3.52
C VAL A 124 5.25 14.12 -3.81
N LEU A 125 6.21 14.93 -4.24
CA LEU A 125 7.60 14.50 -4.39
C LEU A 125 8.30 14.46 -3.03
N PRO A 126 9.30 13.59 -2.83
CA PRO A 126 10.08 13.56 -1.60
C PRO A 126 10.59 14.96 -1.21
N GLY A 127 10.39 15.33 0.07
CA GLY A 127 10.81 16.63 0.60
C GLY A 127 9.88 17.82 0.31
N ARG A 128 8.74 17.62 -0.38
CA ARG A 128 7.76 18.69 -0.65
C ARG A 128 6.45 18.58 0.14
N GLY A 129 6.34 17.61 1.05
CA GLY A 129 5.12 17.38 1.86
C GLY A 129 4.68 18.60 2.66
N GLN A 130 5.61 19.24 3.38
CA GLN A 130 5.28 20.40 4.20
C GLN A 130 4.68 21.56 3.41
N ALA A 131 5.21 21.85 2.22
CA ALA A 131 4.70 22.92 1.37
C ALA A 131 3.27 22.67 0.88
N VAL A 132 2.88 21.40 0.70
CA VAL A 132 1.51 21.03 0.33
C VAL A 132 0.58 21.16 1.54
N ILE A 133 1.02 20.70 2.72
CA ILE A 133 0.29 20.86 3.98
C ILE A 133 0.04 22.35 4.27
N ASP A 134 1.07 23.18 4.20
CA ASP A 134 0.96 24.62 4.47
C ASP A 134 0.02 25.33 3.49
N ARG A 135 -0.05 24.85 2.24
CA ARG A 135 -0.96 25.39 1.22
C ARG A 135 -2.42 25.02 1.47
N LEU A 136 -2.68 23.82 2.00
CA LEU A 136 -4.03 23.28 2.19
C LEU A 136 -4.60 23.55 3.59
N ALA A 137 -3.74 23.80 4.59
CA ALA A 137 -4.16 24.12 5.96
C ALA A 137 -5.14 25.31 6.08
N PRO A 138 -4.99 26.42 5.32
CA PRO A 138 -5.94 27.54 5.37
C PRO A 138 -7.38 27.17 4.96
N ASP A 139 -7.53 26.15 4.12
CA ASP A 139 -8.83 25.65 3.66
C ASP A 139 -9.43 24.59 4.60
N GLY A 140 -8.78 24.33 5.74
CA GLY A 140 -9.20 23.37 6.76
C GLY A 140 -8.90 21.92 6.42
N TRP A 141 -7.95 21.66 5.53
CA TRP A 141 -7.49 20.31 5.22
C TRP A 141 -6.43 19.85 6.21
N GLU A 142 -6.60 18.63 6.69
CA GLU A 142 -5.69 17.98 7.62
C GLU A 142 -5.10 16.72 6.97
N PRO A 143 -3.78 16.46 7.10
CA PRO A 143 -3.18 15.24 6.57
C PRO A 143 -3.71 14.01 7.33
N CYS A 144 -4.03 12.94 6.61
CA CYS A 144 -4.53 11.67 7.18
C CYS A 144 -3.71 10.45 6.74
N GLY A 145 -2.52 10.67 6.18
CA GLY A 145 -1.55 9.63 5.87
C GLY A 145 -0.92 9.79 4.49
N THR A 146 0.20 9.10 4.30
CA THR A 146 0.98 9.09 3.07
C THR A 146 1.17 7.67 2.60
N TRP A 147 1.06 7.43 1.29
CA TRP A 147 1.42 6.15 0.69
C TRP A 147 2.13 6.33 -0.65
N VAL A 148 3.37 5.84 -0.73
CA VAL A 148 4.26 5.99 -1.90
C VAL A 148 4.53 7.46 -2.21
N CYS A 149 3.79 8.06 -3.13
CA CYS A 149 3.89 9.46 -3.52
C CYS A 149 2.55 10.19 -3.34
N PHE A 150 1.57 9.55 -2.71
CA PHE A 150 0.26 10.13 -2.46
C PHE A 150 0.16 10.60 -1.02
N GLU A 151 -0.15 11.87 -0.85
CA GLU A 151 -0.52 12.47 0.42
C GLU A 151 -2.05 12.59 0.45
N TYR A 152 -2.66 12.06 1.51
CA TYR A 152 -4.11 12.11 1.70
C TYR A 152 -4.46 13.18 2.71
N PHE A 153 -5.48 13.95 2.38
CA PHE A 153 -6.02 15.01 3.22
C PHE A 153 -7.51 14.76 3.47
N LYS A 154 -7.94 15.09 4.68
CA LYS A 154 -9.35 15.04 5.09
C LYS A 154 -9.80 16.42 5.58
N ARG A 155 -11.10 16.67 5.49
CA ARG A 155 -11.73 17.86 6.06
C ARG A 155 -13.15 17.52 6.51
N PRO A 156 -13.58 17.96 7.71
CA PRO A 156 -14.97 17.85 8.11
C PRO A 156 -15.85 18.67 7.15
N LYS A 157 -16.89 18.07 6.55
CA LYS A 157 -17.82 18.85 5.71
C LYS A 157 -18.53 19.94 6.51
N ALA A 158 -18.59 19.82 7.84
CA ALA A 158 -19.08 20.88 8.72
C ALA A 158 -18.34 22.21 8.51
N ALA A 159 -17.05 22.18 8.16
CA ALA A 159 -16.27 23.38 7.85
C ALA A 159 -16.73 24.09 6.57
N THR A 160 -17.41 23.40 5.66
CA THR A 160 -17.84 23.93 4.36
C THR A 160 -19.35 24.17 4.27
N ILE A 161 -20.17 23.23 4.77
CA ILE A 161 -21.64 23.26 4.69
C ILE A 161 -22.33 23.43 6.05
N GLY A 162 -21.57 23.57 7.14
CA GLY A 162 -22.11 23.82 8.48
C GLY A 162 -22.86 22.61 9.08
N PRO A 163 -23.90 22.83 9.91
CA PRO A 163 -24.57 21.76 10.67
C PRO A 163 -25.28 20.72 9.79
N GLU A 164 -25.48 21.00 8.50
CA GLU A 164 -26.05 20.05 7.53
C GLU A 164 -25.12 18.87 7.20
N ALA A 165 -23.85 18.95 7.61
CA ALA A 165 -22.91 17.84 7.52
C ALA A 165 -23.19 16.71 8.53
N ALA A 166 -24.03 16.94 9.54
CA ALA A 166 -24.43 15.90 10.47
C ALA A 166 -25.34 14.88 9.79
N LEU A 167 -25.02 13.59 9.93
CA LEU A 167 -25.82 12.51 9.38
C LEU A 167 -27.05 12.24 10.26
N ARG A 168 -28.22 12.23 9.63
CA ARG A 168 -29.50 11.92 10.30
C ARG A 168 -29.72 10.42 10.51
N SER A 169 -29.02 9.58 9.75
CA SER A 169 -29.06 8.12 9.88
C SER A 169 -27.73 7.53 9.41
N VAL A 170 -27.21 6.58 10.18
CA VAL A 170 -25.91 5.93 9.92
C VAL A 170 -26.10 4.70 9.02
N PRO A 171 -25.50 4.66 7.82
CA PRO A 171 -25.55 3.48 6.94
C PRO A 171 -24.84 2.27 7.58
N ARG A 172 -25.20 1.04 7.18
CA ARG A 172 -24.54 -0.18 7.69
C ARG A 172 -23.07 -0.24 7.27
N THR A 173 -22.21 -0.75 8.14
CA THR A 173 -20.79 -1.02 7.85
C THR A 173 -20.62 -1.83 6.55
N PRO A 174 -19.71 -1.43 5.66
CA PRO A 174 -19.43 -2.19 4.45
C PRO A 174 -18.85 -3.57 4.77
N ALA A 175 -19.36 -4.62 4.12
CA ALA A 175 -18.82 -5.97 4.27
C ALA A 175 -17.58 -6.23 3.40
N VAL A 176 -17.30 -5.35 2.44
CA VAL A 176 -16.18 -5.46 1.49
C VAL A 176 -15.03 -4.58 1.95
N SER A 177 -13.79 -5.05 1.83
CA SER A 177 -12.58 -4.31 2.23
C SER A 177 -11.61 -4.06 1.06
N ALA A 178 -11.96 -4.47 -0.16
CA ALA A 178 -11.11 -4.32 -1.33
C ALA A 178 -11.90 -3.85 -2.55
N PHE A 179 -11.51 -2.71 -3.10
CA PHE A 179 -12.14 -2.08 -4.27
C PHE A 179 -11.16 -2.00 -5.43
N TRP A 180 -11.48 -2.70 -6.53
CA TRP A 180 -10.63 -2.78 -7.72
C TRP A 180 -11.39 -2.34 -8.97
N SER A 181 -10.91 -1.28 -9.62
CA SER A 181 -11.46 -0.67 -10.81
C SER A 181 -11.23 -1.53 -12.06
N GLY A 182 -12.04 -1.28 -13.09
CA GLY A 182 -11.84 -1.90 -14.41
C GLY A 182 -10.49 -1.51 -15.03
N HIS A 183 -10.10 -0.24 -14.87
CA HIS A 183 -8.85 0.33 -15.38
C HIS A 183 -7.63 -0.31 -14.72
N PHE A 184 -7.67 -0.57 -13.42
CA PHE A 184 -6.58 -1.28 -12.74
C PHE A 184 -6.39 -2.69 -13.30
N ARG A 185 -7.49 -3.41 -13.58
CA ARG A 185 -7.42 -4.72 -14.23
C ARG A 185 -6.84 -4.64 -15.65
N ASP A 186 -7.18 -3.58 -16.40
CA ASP A 186 -6.60 -3.34 -17.73
C ASP A 186 -5.10 -3.07 -17.66
N LEU A 187 -4.67 -2.24 -16.71
CA LEU A 187 -3.26 -1.94 -16.51
C LEU A 187 -2.48 -3.21 -16.18
N ILE A 188 -2.98 -4.04 -15.26
CA ILE A 188 -2.36 -5.33 -14.93
C ILE A 188 -2.29 -6.22 -16.17
N ALA A 189 -3.37 -6.32 -16.95
CA ALA A 189 -3.38 -7.13 -18.17
C ALA A 189 -2.35 -6.63 -19.18
N ALA A 190 -2.27 -5.32 -19.41
CA ALA A 190 -1.31 -4.70 -20.31
C ALA A 190 0.13 -4.91 -19.84
N MET A 191 0.42 -4.68 -18.55
CA MET A 191 1.74 -4.95 -17.97
C MET A 191 2.13 -6.42 -18.09
N THR A 192 1.19 -7.33 -17.85
CA THR A 192 1.43 -8.77 -18.03
C THR A 192 1.79 -9.10 -19.48
N ILE A 193 1.09 -8.52 -20.46
CA ILE A 193 1.39 -8.69 -21.88
C ILE A 193 2.79 -8.16 -22.21
N VAL A 194 3.13 -6.95 -21.75
CA VAL A 194 4.45 -6.34 -21.98
C VAL A 194 5.55 -7.21 -21.38
N THR A 195 5.39 -7.66 -20.14
CA THR A 195 6.36 -8.55 -19.49
C THR A 195 6.53 -9.85 -20.27
N VAL A 196 5.44 -10.47 -20.74
CA VAL A 196 5.52 -11.68 -21.56
C VAL A 196 6.24 -11.43 -22.88
N VAL A 197 5.95 -10.33 -23.56
CA VAL A 197 6.64 -9.94 -24.81
C VAL A 197 8.13 -9.72 -24.55
N LEU A 198 8.49 -9.04 -23.46
CA LEU A 198 9.89 -8.83 -23.07
C LEU A 198 10.60 -10.15 -22.74
N CYS A 199 9.93 -11.08 -22.04
CA CYS A 199 10.46 -12.41 -21.78
C CYS A 199 10.68 -13.20 -23.08
N ILE A 200 9.71 -13.18 -24.01
CA ILE A 200 9.85 -13.82 -25.32
C ILE A 200 11.02 -13.20 -26.10
N ALA A 201 11.08 -11.86 -26.17
CA ALA A 201 12.15 -11.15 -26.86
C ALA A 201 13.53 -11.47 -26.26
N GLY A 202 13.65 -11.43 -24.94
CA GLY A 202 14.87 -11.81 -24.22
C GLY A 202 15.31 -13.24 -24.51
N VAL A 203 14.37 -14.20 -24.47
CA VAL A 203 14.66 -15.60 -24.81
C VAL A 203 15.08 -15.74 -26.27
N THR A 204 14.40 -15.08 -27.22
CA THR A 204 14.79 -15.15 -28.64
C THR A 204 16.15 -14.52 -28.90
N LEU A 205 16.49 -13.44 -28.21
CA LEU A 205 17.79 -12.78 -28.33
C LEU A 205 18.90 -13.66 -27.74
N VAL A 206 18.69 -14.23 -26.54
CA VAL A 206 19.64 -15.16 -25.90
C VAL A 206 19.80 -16.44 -26.71
N SER A 207 18.71 -16.98 -27.28
CA SER A 207 18.76 -18.19 -28.12
C SER A 207 19.49 -17.95 -29.45
N ASN A 208 19.41 -16.74 -30.01
CA ASN A 208 20.19 -16.37 -31.21
C ASN A 208 21.69 -16.17 -30.89
N LEU A 209 22.03 -15.79 -29.66
CA LEU A 209 23.42 -15.65 -29.20
C LEU A 209 24.03 -16.99 -28.76
N ALA A 210 23.23 -17.91 -28.24
CA ALA A 210 23.63 -19.23 -27.76
C ALA A 210 23.42 -20.31 -28.84
N TYR A 211 24.17 -20.26 -29.93
CA TYR A 211 24.24 -21.37 -30.88
C TYR A 211 25.19 -22.46 -30.34
N SER A 212 24.74 -23.22 -29.33
CA SER A 212 25.38 -24.47 -28.90
C SER A 212 24.34 -25.50 -28.45
N ASP A 213 23.77 -26.16 -29.45
CA ASP A 213 23.32 -27.55 -29.61
C ASP A 213 22.64 -28.40 -28.52
N PHE A 214 22.24 -27.91 -27.34
CA PHE A 214 21.38 -28.74 -26.45
C PHE A 214 20.41 -27.99 -25.50
N GLY A 215 20.44 -26.66 -25.44
CA GLY A 215 19.64 -25.86 -24.48
C GLY A 215 18.29 -25.31 -24.99
N GLY A 216 17.95 -25.50 -26.27
CA GLY A 216 16.82 -24.80 -26.92
C GLY A 216 15.42 -25.33 -26.58
N SER A 217 15.27 -26.61 -26.24
CA SER A 217 13.94 -27.25 -26.16
C SER A 217 13.19 -26.98 -24.85
N LEU A 218 13.89 -26.92 -23.72
CA LEU A 218 13.31 -26.62 -22.41
C LEU A 218 12.88 -25.16 -22.30
N THR A 219 13.67 -24.25 -22.87
CA THR A 219 13.40 -22.81 -22.87
C THR A 219 12.13 -22.47 -23.66
N GLY A 220 11.90 -23.14 -24.80
CA GLY A 220 10.67 -22.97 -25.58
C GLY A 220 9.39 -23.43 -24.86
N MET A 221 9.48 -24.47 -24.02
CA MET A 221 8.34 -25.02 -23.30
C MET A 221 7.87 -24.10 -22.15
N VAL A 222 8.82 -23.49 -21.43
CA VAL A 222 8.55 -22.49 -20.39
C VAL A 222 7.90 -21.24 -20.99
N VAL A 223 8.41 -20.78 -22.14
CA VAL A 223 7.82 -19.63 -22.86
C VAL A 223 6.40 -19.94 -23.35
N GLY A 224 6.16 -21.14 -23.88
CA GLY A 224 4.82 -21.57 -24.29
C GLY A 224 3.82 -21.59 -23.13
N ALA A 225 4.23 -22.10 -21.97
CA ALA A 225 3.39 -22.16 -20.77
C ALA A 225 3.06 -20.74 -20.23
N LEU A 226 4.05 -19.84 -20.17
CA LEU A 226 3.84 -18.45 -19.74
C LEU A 226 2.92 -17.69 -20.70
N SER A 227 3.06 -17.93 -22.01
CA SER A 227 2.20 -17.33 -23.04
C SER A 227 0.75 -17.81 -22.92
N ALA A 228 0.54 -19.11 -22.71
CA ALA A 228 -0.80 -19.69 -22.53
C ALA A 228 -1.48 -19.20 -21.24
N LEU A 229 -0.71 -18.98 -20.18
CA LEU A 229 -1.21 -18.42 -18.92
C LEU A 229 -1.66 -16.96 -19.11
N ALA A 230 -0.86 -16.15 -19.79
CA ALA A 230 -1.18 -14.76 -20.08
C ALA A 230 -2.42 -14.62 -20.97
N ILE A 231 -2.52 -15.43 -22.03
CA ILE A 231 -3.72 -15.49 -22.88
C ILE A 231 -4.95 -15.89 -22.06
N SER A 232 -4.82 -16.87 -21.15
CA SER A 232 -5.94 -17.29 -20.30
C SER A 232 -6.41 -16.19 -19.34
N VAL A 233 -5.49 -15.39 -18.80
CA VAL A 233 -5.82 -14.24 -17.95
C VAL A 233 -6.52 -13.15 -18.76
N VAL A 234 -6.05 -12.85 -19.97
CA VAL A 234 -6.66 -11.88 -20.89
C VAL A 234 -8.06 -12.33 -21.32
N VAL A 235 -8.23 -13.62 -21.67
CA VAL A 235 -9.53 -14.16 -22.07
C VAL A 235 -10.51 -14.17 -20.91
N ARG A 236 -10.08 -14.53 -19.70
CA ARG A 236 -10.95 -14.49 -18.50
C ARG A 236 -11.39 -13.08 -18.14
N THR A 237 -10.49 -12.11 -18.22
CA THR A 237 -10.81 -10.70 -17.96
C THR A 237 -11.75 -10.13 -19.04
N TRP A 238 -11.58 -10.52 -20.30
CA TRP A 238 -12.47 -10.13 -21.40
C TRP A 238 -13.87 -10.78 -21.30
N LEU A 239 -13.96 -12.07 -20.97
CA LEU A 239 -15.24 -12.75 -20.77
C LEU A 239 -16.01 -12.21 -19.56
N ALA A 240 -15.31 -11.84 -18.48
CA ALA A 240 -15.93 -11.19 -17.32
C ALA A 240 -16.55 -9.83 -17.66
N ARG A 241 -16.03 -9.12 -18.68
CA ARG A 241 -16.61 -7.87 -19.19
C ARG A 241 -17.88 -8.09 -19.99
N ARG A 242 -17.89 -9.10 -20.88
CA ARG A 242 -19.08 -9.42 -21.70
C ARG A 242 -20.28 -9.87 -20.87
N ARG A 243 -20.05 -10.48 -19.70
CA ARG A 243 -21.12 -10.86 -18.78
C ARG A 243 -21.73 -9.70 -17.99
N LYS A 244 -21.08 -8.53 -17.94
CA LYS A 244 -21.61 -7.35 -17.25
C LYS A 244 -22.34 -6.37 -18.17
N SER A 245 -22.25 -6.56 -19.50
CA SER A 245 -22.92 -5.72 -20.50
C SER A 245 -24.18 -6.37 -21.10
N SER A 246 -24.64 -7.48 -20.53
CA SER A 246 -25.88 -8.18 -20.85
C SER A 246 -26.75 -8.25 -19.60
#